data_AF-A0A1M6E821-F1
#
_entry.id   AF-A0A1M6E821-F1
#
_cell.length_a   1.000
_cell.length_b   1.000
_cell.length_c   1.000
_cell.angle_alpha   90.00
_cell.angle_beta   90.00
_cell.angle_gamma   90.00
#
_symmetry.space_group_name_H-M   'P 1'
#
loop_
_entity.id
_entity.type
_entity.pdbx_description
1 polymer ?
#
loop_
_entity_poly.entity_id
_entity_poly.type
_entity_poly.pdbx_seq_one_letter_code
_entity_poly.pdbx_strand_id
1 'polypeptide(L)' 'MCSCCGKDGKKKNLYLTEYEAGVVANERRFATGITMHVYRCPEGGGWHITSNQRQW' A
#
# COMPACT_ATOMS: atom_id res chain seq x y z
N MET A 1 13.82 -3.42 -7.69
CA MET A 1 13.67 -2.10 -7.01
C MET A 1 12.43 -1.46 -7.62
N CYS A 2 11.33 -1.29 -6.86
CA CYS A 2 10.07 -0.69 -7.35
C CYS A 2 10.24 0.81 -7.48
N SER A 3 9.75 1.44 -8.55
CA SER A 3 9.71 2.90 -8.68
C SER A 3 8.38 3.49 -8.17
N CYS A 4 7.68 2.70 -7.36
CA CYS A 4 6.32 2.91 -6.92
C CYS A 4 6.29 4.00 -5.84
N CYS A 5 6.07 5.24 -6.29
CA CYS A 5 5.95 6.41 -5.43
C CYS A 5 4.48 6.74 -5.17
N GLY A 6 4.21 7.25 -3.97
CA GLY A 6 2.96 7.94 -3.68
C GLY A 6 2.92 9.28 -4.41
N LYS A 7 1.75 9.94 -4.39
CA LYS A 7 1.54 11.25 -5.01
C LYS A 7 2.50 12.32 -4.50
N ASP A 8 3.00 12.14 -3.27
CA ASP A 8 3.96 13.04 -2.61
C ASP A 8 5.42 12.73 -2.96
N GLY A 9 5.69 11.86 -3.94
CA GLY A 9 7.05 11.43 -4.34
C GLY A 9 7.74 10.49 -3.34
N LYS A 10 7.10 10.20 -2.20
CA LYS A 10 7.60 9.22 -1.22
C LYS A 10 7.43 7.81 -1.74
N LYS A 11 8.47 6.99 -1.62
CA LYS A 11 8.40 5.56 -1.94
C LYS A 11 7.30 4.89 -1.11
N LYS A 12 6.42 4.14 -1.77
CA LYS A 12 5.44 3.30 -1.06
C LYS A 12 6.17 2.14 -0.42
N ASN A 13 5.75 1.76 0.78
CA ASN A 13 6.19 0.52 1.39
C ASN A 13 5.77 -0.64 0.49
N LEU A 14 6.73 -1.52 0.20
CA LEU A 14 6.50 -2.77 -0.52
C LEU A 14 6.47 -3.89 0.53
N TYR A 15 5.33 -4.54 0.66
CA TYR A 15 5.12 -5.70 1.52
C TYR A 15 5.33 -6.98 0.69
N LEU A 16 5.85 -8.04 1.29
CA LEU A 16 6.12 -9.29 0.58
C LEU A 16 4.82 -10.03 0.25
N THR A 17 3.85 -9.98 1.18
CA THR A 17 2.58 -10.69 1.05
C THR A 17 1.37 -9.76 1.15
N GLU A 18 0.24 -10.20 0.56
CA GLU A 18 -1.04 -9.49 0.68
C GLU A 18 -1.48 -9.41 2.14
N TYR A 19 -1.24 -10.47 2.91
CA TYR A 19 -1.57 -10.55 4.32
C TYR A 19 -0.88 -9.47 5.14
N GLU A 20 0.44 -9.31 5.00
CA GLU A 20 1.19 -8.25 5.70
C GLU A 20 0.68 -6.86 5.32
N ALA A 21 0.43 -6.61 4.03
CA ALA A 21 -0.15 -5.36 3.58
C ALA A 21 -1.55 -5.12 4.18
N GLY A 22 -2.37 -6.17 4.30
CA GLY A 22 -3.69 -6.15 4.90
C GLY A 22 -3.67 -5.84 6.38
N VAL A 23 -2.76 -6.45 7.14
CA VAL A 23 -2.55 -6.14 8.57
C VAL A 23 -2.23 -4.67 8.74
N VAL A 24 -1.26 -4.14 7.99
CA VAL A 24 -0.88 -2.72 8.11
C VAL A 24 -1.99 -1.78 7.65
N ALA A 25 -2.73 -2.13 6.60
CA ALA A 25 -3.89 -1.36 6.15
C ALA A 25 -4.95 -1.28 7.25
N ASN A 26 -5.19 -2.39 7.96
CA ASN A 26 -6.14 -2.45 9.07
C ASN A 26 -5.64 -1.65 10.28
N GLU A 27 -4.39 -1.81 10.70
CA GLU A 27 -3.79 -1.02 11.78
C GLU A 27 -3.89 0.49 11.51
N ARG A 28 -3.58 0.93 10.28
CA ARG A 28 -3.72 2.34 9.90
C ARG A 28 -5.17 2.79 9.89
N ARG A 29 -6.11 1.93 9.49
CA ARG A 29 -7.54 2.22 9.57
C ARG A 29 -7.98 2.42 11.02
N PHE A 30 -7.50 1.59 11.95
CA PHE A 30 -7.79 1.76 13.38
C PHE A 30 -7.12 3.02 13.96
N ALA A 31 -5.87 3.29 13.58
CA ALA A 31 -5.12 4.42 14.14
C ALA A 31 -5.56 5.80 13.59
N THR A 32 -5.97 5.87 12.32
CA THR A 32 -6.25 7.15 11.64
C THR A 32 -7.68 7.27 11.12
N GLY A 33 -8.47 6.20 11.14
CA GLY A 33 -9.80 6.14 10.50
C GLY A 33 -9.76 6.02 8.97
N ILE A 34 -8.58 6.11 8.34
CA ILE A 34 -8.44 6.11 6.88
C ILE A 34 -8.44 4.67 6.37
N THR A 35 -9.39 4.37 5.48
CA THR A 35 -9.43 3.06 4.81
C THR A 35 -8.32 3.00 3.76
N MET A 36 -7.46 1.98 3.87
CA MET A 36 -6.42 1.70 2.88
C MET A 36 -6.75 0.43 2.11
N HIS A 37 -6.48 0.46 0.81
CA HIS A 37 -6.66 -0.63 -0.13
C HIS A 37 -5.32 -1.28 -0.44
N VAL A 38 -5.30 -2.61 -0.38
CA VAL A 38 -4.15 -3.43 -0.73
C VAL A 38 -4.22 -3.74 -2.23
N TYR A 39 -3.09 -3.63 -2.93
CA TYR A 39 -2.99 -4.04 -4.33
C TYR A 39 -1.59 -4.58 -4.65
N ARG A 40 -1.52 -5.46 -5.65
CA ARG A 40 -0.25 -6.05 -6.08
C ARG A 40 0.57 -5.02 -6.83
N CYS A 41 1.86 -4.98 -6.55
CA CYS A 41 2.80 -4.15 -7.26
C CYS A 41 2.88 -4.54 -8.75
N PRO A 42 2.76 -3.59 -9.70
CA PRO A 42 2.87 -3.88 -11.13
C PRO A 42 4.31 -4.10 -11.62
N GLU A 43 5.30 -3.49 -10.96
CA GLU A 43 6.72 -3.56 -11.36
C GLU A 43 7.52 -4.65 -10.61
N GLY A 44 6.94 -5.27 -9.58
CA GLY A 44 7.67 -6.14 -8.66
C GLY A 44 6.81 -7.22 -8.02
N GLY A 45 7.46 -8.11 -7.27
CA GLY A 45 6.82 -9.27 -6.63
C GLY A 45 6.25 -9.01 -5.23
N GLY A 46 5.64 -7.85 -4.98
CA GLY A 46 5.12 -7.48 -3.65
C GLY A 46 3.79 -6.75 -3.69
N TRP A 47 3.42 -6.14 -2.55
CA TRP A 47 2.11 -5.56 -2.29
C TRP A 47 2.24 -4.14 -1.73
N HIS A 48 1.30 -3.28 -2.10
CA HIS A 48 1.23 -1.89 -1.67
C HIS A 48 -0.10 -1.60 -1.00
N ILE A 49 -0.11 -0.58 -0.15
CA ILE A 49 -1.31 -0.01 0.44
C ILE A 49 -1.54 1.40 -0.11
N THR A 50 -2.78 1.76 -0.42
CA THR A 50 -3.15 3.11 -0.84
C THR A 50 -4.49 3.54 -0.23
N SER A 51 -4.58 4.77 0.26
CA SER A 51 -5.85 5.35 0.69
C SER A 51 -6.69 5.86 -0.48
N ASN A 52 -6.17 5.84 -1.70
CA ASN A 52 -6.86 6.40 -2.86
C ASN A 52 -7.29 5.29 -3.82
N GLN A 53 -8.59 5.03 -3.87
CA GLN A 53 -9.24 4.11 -4.81
C GLN A 53 -9.10 4.51 -6.28
N ARG A 54 -8.41 5.59 -6.64
CA ARG A 54 -8.13 5.97 -8.03
C ARG A 54 -6.66 5.79 -8.44
N GLN A 55 -5.80 5.32 -7.54
CA GLN A 55 -4.36 5.15 -7.77
C GLN A 55 -3.92 3.68 -7.69
N TRP A 56 -4.83 2.75 -8.01
CA TRP A 56 -4.52 1.33 -8.21
C TRP A 56 -4.05 1.10 -9.65
#